data_AF-A0A1C3XHD3-F1
#
_entry.id   AF-A0A1C3XHD3-F1
#
_cell.length_a   1.000
_cell.length_b   1.000
_cell.length_c   1.000
_cell.angle_alpha   90.00
_cell.angle_beta   90.00
_cell.angle_gamma   90.00
#
_symmetry.space_group_name_H-M   'P 1'
#
loop_
_entity.id
_entity.type
_entity.pdbx_description
1 polymer ?
#
loop_
_entity_poly.entity_id
_entity_poly.type
_entity_poly.pdbx_seq_one_letter_code
_entity_poly.pdbx_strand_id
1 'polypeptide(L)'
;MDTWAHGRGTTTVEEVVEAVSPWLSTADGITISGGEPFDQREALFDLLARLRTRTKADILVFTGYRWTAISEALATSPSLIDAIVSGPFDIDEKQTLALRGSDNQELHLMTPLGRARFASFERPIDERDRTFDVMFDDNGDVWLAGIPARGDFRRLRNMLESGGSTLRISEDTRFPSI
;
A
#
# COMPACT_ATOMS: atom_id res chain seq x y z
N MET A 1 10.29 2.29 8.87
CA MET A 1 11.39 3.03 8.21
C MET A 1 10.90 3.39 6.82
N ASP A 2 10.86 4.68 6.49
CA ASP A 2 10.13 5.19 5.31
C ASP A 2 10.86 4.86 4.00
N THR A 3 10.19 4.14 3.10
CA THR A 3 10.70 3.76 1.78
C THR A 3 10.56 4.88 0.73
N TRP A 4 10.01 6.03 1.13
CA TRP A 4 9.68 7.13 0.23
C TRP A 4 10.62 8.32 0.43
N ALA A 5 11.22 8.79 -0.68
CA ALA A 5 12.07 9.96 -0.67
C ALA A 5 11.23 11.21 -0.40
N HIS A 6 11.48 11.88 0.72
CA HIS A 6 10.82 13.15 1.04
C HIS A 6 11.31 14.25 0.08
N GLY A 7 10.38 14.99 -0.55
CA GLY A 7 10.69 16.24 -1.26
C GLY A 7 11.07 16.13 -2.75
N ARG A 8 10.89 14.98 -3.42
CA ARG A 8 10.91 14.91 -4.89
C ARG A 8 9.50 14.63 -5.43
N GLY A 9 9.06 15.38 -6.44
CA GLY A 9 7.81 15.10 -7.17
C GLY A 9 6.52 15.49 -6.42
N THR A 10 6.47 16.69 -5.83
CA THR A 10 5.21 17.22 -5.28
C THR A 10 4.18 17.38 -6.39
N THR A 11 2.93 17.02 -6.10
CA THR A 11 1.78 17.14 -7.00
C THR A 11 0.59 17.64 -6.21
N THR A 12 -0.44 18.12 -6.90
CA THR A 12 -1.73 18.48 -6.29
C THR A 12 -2.67 17.28 -6.22
N VAL A 13 -3.64 17.33 -5.30
CA VAL A 13 -4.73 16.34 -5.24
C VAL A 13 -5.48 16.28 -6.58
N GLU A 14 -5.72 17.43 -7.22
CA GLU A 14 -6.39 17.48 -8.52
C GLU A 14 -5.63 16.69 -9.58
N GLU A 15 -4.31 16.91 -9.70
CA GLU A 15 -3.48 16.17 -10.66
C GLU A 15 -3.49 14.67 -10.39
N VAL A 16 -3.50 14.23 -9.13
CA VAL A 16 -3.63 12.81 -8.78
C VAL A 16 -4.98 12.27 -9.24
N VAL A 17 -6.08 12.97 -8.95
CA VAL A 17 -7.43 12.53 -9.32
C VAL A 17 -7.56 12.46 -10.85
N GLU A 18 -7.07 13.45 -11.58
CA GLU A 18 -7.06 13.45 -13.05
C GLU A 18 -6.19 12.31 -13.60
N ALA A 19 -5.00 12.11 -13.03
CA ALA A 19 -4.13 11.02 -13.42
C ALA A 19 -4.84 9.67 -13.28
N VAL A 20 -5.50 9.39 -12.15
CA VAL A 20 -6.13 8.08 -11.90
C VAL A 20 -7.48 7.88 -12.59
N SER A 21 -8.13 8.97 -13.02
CA SER A 21 -9.49 8.95 -13.56
C SER A 21 -9.75 7.96 -14.70
N PRO A 22 -8.84 7.77 -15.69
CA PRO A 22 -9.04 6.81 -16.77
C PRO A 22 -9.28 5.37 -16.28
N TRP A 23 -8.73 4.98 -15.13
CA TRP A 23 -8.83 3.62 -14.60
C TRP A 23 -9.97 3.43 -13.60
N LEU A 24 -10.55 4.52 -13.06
CA LEU A 24 -11.56 4.45 -12.00
C LEU A 24 -12.84 3.69 -12.40
N SER A 25 -13.15 3.65 -13.70
CA SER A 25 -14.32 2.95 -14.22
C SER A 25 -14.14 1.43 -14.35
N THR A 26 -12.89 0.96 -14.37
CA THR A 26 -12.53 -0.46 -14.55
C THR A 26 -11.85 -1.07 -13.33
N ALA A 27 -11.40 -0.24 -12.38
CA ALA A 27 -10.78 -0.69 -11.16
C ALA A 27 -11.81 -1.34 -10.23
N ASP A 28 -11.49 -2.55 -9.73
CA ASP A 28 -12.31 -3.24 -8.73
C ASP A 28 -12.24 -2.54 -7.36
N GLY A 29 -11.09 -1.94 -7.04
CA GLY A 29 -10.78 -1.28 -5.78
C GLY A 29 -9.62 -0.29 -5.93
N ILE A 30 -9.45 0.58 -4.95
CA ILE A 30 -8.35 1.55 -4.85
C ILE A 30 -7.58 1.25 -3.57
N THR A 31 -6.27 1.05 -3.68
CA THR A 31 -5.38 0.95 -2.52
C THR A 31 -4.53 2.21 -2.42
N ILE A 32 -4.58 2.86 -1.27
CA ILE A 32 -3.66 3.95 -0.91
C ILE A 32 -2.59 3.37 0.00
N SER A 33 -1.37 3.34 -0.51
CA SER A 33 -0.19 2.87 0.20
C SER A 33 1.02 3.72 -0.19
N GLY A 34 2.07 3.64 0.62
CA GLY A 34 3.28 4.43 0.42
C GLY A 34 3.25 5.81 1.06
N GLY A 35 4.44 6.35 1.32
CA GLY A 35 4.68 7.31 2.39
C GLY A 35 4.03 6.88 3.71
N GLU A 36 3.76 7.84 4.58
CA GLU A 36 2.72 7.73 5.60
C GLU A 36 1.51 8.57 5.16
N PRO A 37 0.40 7.96 4.69
CA PRO A 37 -0.75 8.72 4.20
C PRO A 37 -1.32 9.72 5.20
N PHE A 38 -1.27 9.41 6.49
CA PHE A 38 -1.82 10.27 7.54
C PHE A 38 -0.93 11.46 7.90
N ASP A 39 0.32 11.54 7.40
CA ASP A 39 1.16 12.74 7.53
C ASP A 39 0.64 13.91 6.68
N GLN A 40 -0.09 13.61 5.61
CA GLN A 40 -0.73 14.58 4.72
C GLN A 40 -2.25 14.52 4.85
N ARG A 41 -2.75 14.49 6.09
CA ARG A 41 -4.14 14.22 6.43
C ARG A 41 -5.17 15.02 5.61
N GLU A 42 -4.98 16.32 5.48
CA GLU A 42 -5.93 17.18 4.73
C GLU A 42 -5.99 16.79 3.25
N ALA A 43 -4.85 16.56 2.62
CA ALA A 43 -4.77 16.13 1.22
C ALA A 43 -5.33 14.71 1.02
N LEU A 44 -5.10 13.81 1.98
CA LEU A 44 -5.66 12.45 1.96
C LEU A 44 -7.19 12.50 1.97
N PHE A 45 -7.79 13.28 2.88
CA PHE A 45 -9.26 13.36 2.95
C PHE A 45 -9.88 14.08 1.76
N ASP A 46 -9.23 15.12 1.21
CA ASP A 46 -9.67 15.77 -0.03
C ASP A 46 -9.63 14.77 -1.21
N LEU A 47 -8.53 14.02 -1.36
CA LEU A 47 -8.40 12.98 -2.37
C LEU A 47 -9.53 11.94 -2.25
N LEU A 48 -9.74 11.39 -1.05
CA LEU A 48 -10.77 10.40 -0.80
C LEU A 48 -12.17 10.92 -1.13
N ALA A 49 -12.50 12.15 -0.72
CA ALA A 49 -13.77 12.77 -1.04
C ALA A 49 -13.99 12.88 -2.56
N ARG A 50 -12.98 13.34 -3.31
CA ARG A 50 -13.05 13.43 -4.78
C ARG A 50 -13.19 12.06 -5.43
N LEU A 51 -12.43 11.06 -5.00
CA LEU A 51 -12.54 9.68 -5.51
C LEU A 51 -13.96 9.12 -5.32
N ARG A 52 -14.58 9.34 -4.16
CA ARG A 52 -15.96 8.90 -3.89
C ARG A 52 -17.01 9.52 -4.80
N THR A 53 -16.76 10.72 -5.33
CA THR A 53 -17.67 11.32 -6.34
C THR A 53 -17.53 10.69 -7.72
N ARG A 54 -16.41 10.02 -8.00
CA ARG A 54 -16.06 9.48 -9.32
C ARG A 54 -16.20 7.96 -9.42
N THR A 55 -16.17 7.22 -8.31
CA THR A 55 -16.29 5.76 -8.31
C THR A 55 -16.97 5.20 -7.06
N LYS A 56 -17.49 3.98 -7.19
CA LYS A 56 -18.02 3.14 -6.10
C LYS A 56 -17.08 1.99 -5.73
N ALA A 57 -15.89 1.94 -6.33
CA ALA A 57 -14.84 0.99 -5.97
C ALA A 57 -14.53 1.07 -4.47
N ASP A 58 -14.15 -0.05 -3.87
CA ASP A 58 -13.72 -0.02 -2.47
C ASP A 58 -12.41 0.74 -2.32
N ILE A 59 -12.19 1.33 -1.13
CA ILE A 59 -10.94 2.03 -0.81
C ILE A 59 -10.30 1.39 0.42
N LEU A 60 -9.09 0.86 0.22
CA LEU A 60 -8.21 0.31 1.24
C LEU A 60 -7.05 1.29 1.51
N VAL A 61 -6.75 1.56 2.78
CA VAL A 61 -5.61 2.41 3.16
C VAL A 61 -4.65 1.64 4.06
N PHE A 62 -3.36 1.66 3.71
CA PHE A 62 -2.29 1.18 4.58
C PHE A 62 -1.65 2.35 5.33
N THR A 63 -1.39 2.17 6.62
CA THR A 63 -0.72 3.18 7.45
C THR A 63 0.21 2.52 8.47
N GLY A 64 1.36 3.13 8.69
CA GLY A 64 2.30 2.74 9.73
C GLY A 64 1.86 3.18 11.14
N TYR A 65 0.85 4.04 11.24
CA TYR A 65 0.28 4.40 12.54
C TYR A 65 -0.59 3.29 13.11
N ARG A 66 -0.52 3.15 14.44
CA ARG A 66 -1.43 2.28 15.20
C ARG A 66 -2.85 2.84 15.14
N TRP A 67 -3.84 1.96 15.20
CA TRP A 67 -5.26 2.33 15.21
C TRP A 67 -5.60 3.43 16.22
N THR A 68 -5.03 3.34 17.43
CA THR A 68 -5.24 4.32 18.51
C THR A 68 -4.81 5.74 18.16
N ALA A 69 -3.91 5.94 17.19
CA ALA A 69 -3.42 7.26 16.78
C ALA A 69 -4.31 7.92 15.71
N ILE A 70 -5.10 7.14 14.97
CA ILE A 70 -5.87 7.63 13.81
C ILE A 70 -7.39 7.50 13.97
N SER A 71 -7.85 6.64 14.88
CA SER A 71 -9.28 6.28 15.01
C SER A 71 -10.18 7.48 15.36
N GLU A 72 -9.72 8.38 16.23
CA GLU A 72 -10.48 9.58 16.60
C GLU A 72 -10.70 10.51 15.39
N ALA A 73 -9.66 10.69 14.57
CA ALA A 73 -9.75 11.51 13.35
C ALA A 73 -10.64 10.87 12.27
N LEU A 74 -10.73 9.55 12.27
CA LEU A 74 -11.58 8.80 11.34
C LEU A 74 -13.04 8.76 11.79
N ALA A 75 -13.31 8.84 13.10
CA ALA A 75 -14.66 8.83 13.64
C ALA A 75 -15.51 10.01 13.13
N THR A 76 -14.87 11.12 12.78
CA THR A 76 -15.52 12.32 12.23
C THR A 76 -15.61 12.32 10.69
N SER A 77 -15.06 11.30 10.03
CA SER A 77 -14.99 11.19 8.56
C SER A 77 -15.80 9.98 8.06
N PRO A 78 -17.13 10.06 8.01
CA PRO A 78 -17.93 8.89 7.66
C PRO A 78 -17.77 8.46 6.21
N SER A 79 -17.49 7.15 6.03
CA SER A 79 -17.60 6.37 4.79
C SER A 79 -16.63 6.70 3.65
N LEU A 80 -15.54 7.42 3.91
CA LEU A 80 -14.53 7.68 2.87
C LEU A 80 -13.60 6.50 2.65
N ILE A 81 -13.32 5.70 3.67
CA ILE A 81 -12.42 4.54 3.63
C ILE A 81 -13.23 3.28 3.97
N ASP A 82 -13.07 2.20 3.20
CA ASP A 82 -13.80 0.95 3.42
C ASP A 82 -13.04 -0.01 4.33
N ALA A 83 -11.72 -0.05 4.23
CA ALA A 83 -10.86 -0.82 5.12
C ALA A 83 -9.51 -0.13 5.36
N ILE A 84 -8.92 -0.40 6.53
CA ILE A 84 -7.61 0.12 6.92
C ILE A 84 -6.74 -1.02 7.42
N VAL A 85 -5.51 -1.13 6.92
CA VAL A 85 -4.46 -1.94 7.56
C VAL A 85 -3.56 -0.99 8.34
N SER A 86 -3.59 -1.10 9.67
CA SER A 86 -2.87 -0.20 10.59
C SER A 86 -1.72 -0.90 11.28
N GLY A 87 -0.67 -0.13 11.61
CA GLY A 87 0.46 -0.56 12.41
C GLY A 87 1.76 -0.58 11.60
N PRO A 88 2.90 -0.30 12.27
CA PRO A 88 4.18 -0.26 11.58
C PRO A 88 4.53 -1.66 11.06
N PHE A 89 5.09 -1.73 9.86
CA PHE A 89 5.70 -2.97 9.39
C PHE A 89 6.88 -3.34 10.30
N ASP A 90 6.85 -4.55 10.82
CA ASP A 90 7.90 -5.12 11.67
C ASP A 90 8.54 -6.32 10.96
N ILE A 91 9.82 -6.18 10.61
CA ILE A 91 10.59 -7.20 9.91
C ILE A 91 10.97 -8.38 10.80
N ASP A 92 10.85 -8.28 12.11
CA ASP A 92 11.15 -9.39 13.03
C ASP A 92 9.87 -10.17 13.38
N GLU A 93 8.69 -9.59 13.14
CA GLU A 93 7.41 -10.25 13.34
C GLU A 93 7.06 -11.26 12.24
N LYS A 94 6.22 -12.24 12.57
CA LYS A 94 5.76 -13.20 11.57
C LYS A 94 4.90 -12.50 10.50
N GLN A 95 4.81 -13.11 9.33
CA GLN A 95 3.92 -12.70 8.23
C GLN A 95 3.02 -13.89 7.90
N THR A 96 2.08 -14.17 8.78
CA THR A 96 1.16 -15.30 8.64
C THR A 96 -0.23 -14.89 8.21
N LEU A 97 -0.62 -13.61 8.35
CA LEU A 97 -1.95 -13.14 8.00
C LEU A 97 -2.01 -12.53 6.58
N ALA A 98 -3.11 -12.80 5.87
CA ALA A 98 -3.33 -12.24 4.54
C ALA A 98 -3.52 -10.71 4.61
N LEU A 99 -3.15 -10.00 3.54
CA LEU A 99 -3.24 -8.53 3.41
C LEU A 99 -2.35 -7.74 4.41
N ARG A 100 -1.41 -8.38 5.12
CA ARG A 100 -0.48 -7.72 6.06
C ARG A 100 0.96 -8.11 5.78
N GLY A 101 1.86 -7.13 5.94
CA GLY A 101 3.31 -7.34 5.87
C GLY A 101 3.85 -8.00 7.13
N SER A 102 3.21 -7.77 8.29
CA SER A 102 3.60 -8.35 9.58
C SER A 102 2.38 -8.56 10.50
N ASP A 103 2.44 -9.55 11.37
CA ASP A 103 1.29 -10.02 12.19
C ASP A 103 0.87 -9.02 13.28
N ASN A 104 1.73 -8.04 13.59
CA ASN A 104 1.37 -6.92 14.46
C ASN A 104 0.47 -5.87 13.77
N GLN A 105 0.19 -6.02 12.47
CA GLN A 105 -0.70 -5.14 11.73
C GLN A 105 -2.16 -5.63 11.80
N GLU A 106 -3.08 -4.69 11.91
CA GLU A 106 -4.51 -4.96 12.14
C GLU A 106 -5.35 -4.49 10.95
N LEU A 107 -6.33 -5.31 10.53
CA LEU A 107 -7.32 -4.95 9.51
C LEU A 107 -8.60 -4.43 10.18
N HIS A 108 -8.98 -3.20 9.85
CA HIS A 108 -10.18 -2.55 10.33
C HIS A 108 -11.20 -2.44 9.20
N LEU A 109 -12.39 -3.00 9.41
CA LEU A 109 -13.49 -2.99 8.43
C LEU A 109 -14.43 -1.82 8.75
N MET A 110 -14.34 -0.76 7.96
CA MET A 110 -14.93 0.55 8.27
C MET A 110 -16.36 0.71 7.76
N THR A 111 -16.70 0.04 6.65
CA THR A 111 -18.02 0.14 6.01
C THR A 111 -18.61 -1.26 5.72
N PRO A 112 -19.91 -1.36 5.40
CA PRO A 112 -20.49 -2.61 4.90
C PRO A 112 -19.81 -3.12 3.62
N LEU A 113 -19.41 -2.22 2.70
CA LEU A 113 -18.67 -2.58 1.50
C LEU A 113 -17.30 -3.16 1.86
N GLY A 114 -16.57 -2.48 2.75
CA GLY A 114 -15.28 -2.98 3.24
C GLY A 114 -15.39 -4.34 3.91
N ARG A 115 -16.42 -4.55 4.73
CA ARG A 115 -16.69 -5.87 5.30
C ARG A 115 -16.93 -6.93 4.22
N ALA A 116 -17.74 -6.63 3.22
CA ALA A 116 -18.03 -7.58 2.14
C ALA A 116 -16.79 -7.90 1.29
N ARG A 117 -15.88 -6.93 1.10
CA ARG A 117 -14.68 -7.08 0.28
C ARG A 117 -13.50 -7.68 1.03
N PHE A 118 -13.32 -7.33 2.29
CA PHE A 118 -12.06 -7.59 3.00
C PHE A 118 -12.15 -8.59 4.15
N ALA A 119 -13.35 -8.97 4.63
CA ALA A 119 -13.47 -9.90 5.76
C ALA A 119 -12.83 -11.28 5.49
N SER A 120 -12.75 -11.71 4.23
CA SER A 120 -12.11 -12.98 3.85
C SER A 120 -10.58 -12.97 3.97
N PHE A 121 -9.95 -11.83 4.23
CA PHE A 121 -8.52 -11.72 4.52
C PHE A 121 -8.22 -11.87 6.02
N GLU A 122 -9.23 -12.03 6.88
CA GLU A 122 -9.05 -12.40 8.30
C GLU A 122 -8.75 -13.90 8.43
N ARG A 123 -7.61 -14.31 7.88
CA ARG A 123 -7.16 -15.70 7.81
C ARG A 123 -5.64 -15.79 7.63
N PRO A 124 -5.05 -16.98 7.84
CA PRO A 124 -3.69 -17.25 7.40
C PRO A 124 -3.51 -17.09 5.88
N ILE A 125 -2.32 -16.66 5.49
CA ILE A 125 -1.87 -16.50 4.11
C ILE A 125 -1.77 -17.85 3.39
N ASP A 126 -2.13 -17.88 2.10
CA ASP A 126 -1.92 -19.03 1.21
C ASP A 126 -1.25 -18.62 -0.11
N GLU A 127 -1.12 -19.55 -1.05
CA GLU A 127 -0.41 -19.33 -2.32
C GLU A 127 -0.99 -18.20 -3.16
N ARG A 128 -2.29 -17.91 -3.02
CA ARG A 128 -2.99 -16.87 -3.80
C ARG A 128 -2.61 -15.47 -3.37
N ASP A 129 -2.13 -15.31 -2.13
CA ASP A 129 -1.77 -14.02 -1.55
C ASP A 129 -0.31 -13.62 -1.88
N ARG A 130 0.47 -14.51 -2.50
CA ARG A 130 1.90 -14.32 -2.77
C ARG A 130 2.15 -13.80 -4.19
N THR A 131 1.39 -12.79 -4.60
CA THR A 131 1.46 -12.19 -5.93
C THR A 131 1.86 -10.72 -5.85
N PHE A 132 2.74 -10.28 -6.76
CA PHE A 132 3.11 -8.87 -6.92
C PHE A 132 2.89 -8.43 -8.35
N ASP A 133 2.42 -7.20 -8.50
CA ASP A 133 2.37 -6.52 -9.79
C ASP A 133 3.73 -5.90 -10.10
N VAL A 134 4.16 -6.05 -11.34
CA VAL A 134 5.42 -5.51 -11.85
C VAL A 134 5.09 -4.51 -12.95
N MET A 135 5.50 -3.26 -12.77
CA MET A 135 5.34 -2.20 -13.75
C MET A 135 6.72 -1.71 -14.19
N PHE A 136 6.87 -1.49 -15.50
CA PHE A 136 8.06 -0.91 -16.10
C PHE A 136 7.69 0.45 -16.67
N ASP A 137 8.51 1.46 -16.43
CA ASP A 137 8.37 2.75 -17.11
C ASP A 137 9.27 2.82 -18.36
N ASP A 138 9.12 3.90 -19.14
CA ASP A 138 9.90 4.13 -20.36
C ASP A 138 11.40 4.38 -20.11
N ASN A 139 11.78 4.68 -18.85
CA ASN A 139 13.17 4.89 -18.44
C ASN A 139 13.85 3.59 -17.98
N GLY A 140 13.08 2.49 -17.87
CA GLY A 140 13.55 1.20 -17.37
C GLY A 140 13.48 1.07 -15.85
N ASP A 141 12.81 2.00 -15.16
CA ASP A 141 12.52 1.86 -13.73
C ASP A 141 11.44 0.79 -13.52
N VAL A 142 11.65 -0.05 -12.49
CA VAL A 142 10.74 -1.13 -12.13
C VAL A 142 10.03 -0.81 -10.84
N TRP A 143 8.71 -0.80 -10.88
CA TRP A 143 7.84 -0.63 -9.72
C TRP A 143 7.19 -1.97 -9.37
N LEU A 144 7.22 -2.31 -8.09
CA LEU A 144 6.65 -3.54 -7.55
C LEU A 144 5.57 -3.17 -6.55
N ALA A 145 4.35 -3.67 -6.75
CA ALA A 145 3.21 -3.44 -5.85
C ALA A 145 2.69 -4.77 -5.28
N GLY A 146 2.36 -4.74 -3.99
CA GLY A 146 1.84 -5.87 -3.21
C GLY A 146 2.72 -6.20 -2.00
N ILE A 147 2.41 -7.30 -1.31
CA ILE A 147 3.01 -7.69 -0.03
C ILE A 147 3.95 -8.92 -0.19
N PRO A 148 5.24 -8.71 -0.50
CA PRO A 148 6.24 -9.77 -0.73
C PRO A 148 6.31 -10.77 0.41
N ALA A 149 6.46 -12.05 0.07
CA ALA A 149 6.87 -13.03 1.07
C ALA A 149 8.35 -12.80 1.40
N ARG A 150 8.73 -13.20 2.61
CA ARG A 150 10.11 -13.11 3.07
C ARG A 150 11.07 -13.79 2.11
N GLY A 151 12.04 -13.02 1.61
CA GLY A 151 13.06 -13.49 0.70
C GLY A 151 12.70 -13.42 -0.79
N ASP A 152 11.49 -13.01 -1.16
CA ASP A 152 11.10 -12.89 -2.58
C ASP A 152 11.95 -11.89 -3.33
N PHE A 153 12.24 -10.72 -2.75
CA PHE A 153 13.16 -9.76 -3.38
C PHE A 153 14.58 -10.28 -3.50
N ARG A 154 15.06 -11.08 -2.54
CA ARG A 154 16.38 -11.72 -2.63
C ARG A 154 16.39 -12.74 -3.76
N ARG A 155 15.32 -13.53 -3.89
CA ARG A 155 15.15 -14.50 -4.98
C ARG A 155 15.08 -13.81 -6.33
N LEU A 156 14.30 -12.74 -6.45
CA LEU A 156 14.18 -11.93 -7.67
C LEU A 156 15.54 -11.34 -8.07
N ARG A 157 16.25 -10.75 -7.12
CA ARG A 157 17.61 -10.23 -7.32
C ARG A 157 18.56 -11.30 -7.85
N ASN A 158 18.63 -12.44 -7.16
CA ASN A 158 19.49 -13.56 -7.58
C ASN A 158 19.16 -14.05 -9.01
N MET A 159 17.87 -14.10 -9.37
CA MET A 159 17.45 -14.48 -10.72
C MET A 159 17.92 -13.45 -11.77
N LEU A 160 17.73 -12.15 -11.51
CA LEU A 160 18.15 -11.09 -12.44
C LEU A 160 19.67 -10.98 -12.56
N GLU A 161 20.40 -11.15 -11.46
CA GLU A 161 21.87 -11.13 -11.43
C GLU A 161 22.49 -12.34 -12.14
N SER A 162 21.86 -13.51 -12.06
CA SER A 162 22.30 -14.68 -12.82
C SER A 162 22.18 -14.51 -14.35
N GLY A 163 21.35 -13.57 -14.79
CA GLY A 163 21.17 -13.20 -16.20
C GLY A 163 22.07 -12.06 -16.68
N GLY A 164 22.96 -11.52 -15.83
CA GLY A 164 23.86 -10.41 -16.17
C GLY A 164 23.31 -9.01 -15.90
N SER A 165 22.13 -8.88 -15.28
CA SER A 165 21.55 -7.59 -14.86
C SER A 165 21.97 -7.25 -13.42
N THR A 166 21.99 -5.97 -13.03
CA THR A 166 22.18 -5.58 -11.61
C THR A 166 20.91 -4.96 -11.09
N LEU A 167 20.32 -5.50 -10.01
CA LEU A 167 19.14 -4.93 -9.36
C LEU A 167 19.55 -4.24 -8.06
N ARG A 168 19.20 -2.96 -7.91
CA ARG A 168 19.29 -2.24 -6.64
C ARG A 168 17.88 -1.92 -6.17
N ILE A 169 17.49 -2.43 -5.00
CA ILE A 169 16.23 -2.05 -4.37
C ILE A 169 16.46 -0.89 -3.39
N SER A 170 15.45 -0.08 -3.12
CA SER A 170 15.52 1.03 -2.15
C SER A 170 15.83 0.57 -0.71
N GLU A 171 15.79 -0.73 -0.45
CA GLU A 171 16.27 -1.37 0.77
C GLU A 171 17.81 -1.45 0.86
N ASP A 172 18.50 -1.62 -0.27
CA ASP A 172 19.95 -1.84 -0.30
C ASP A 172 20.76 -0.57 -0.01
N THR A 173 20.20 0.63 -0.26
CA THR A 173 20.86 1.91 0.03
C THR A 173 20.98 2.22 1.53
N ARG A 174 20.44 1.36 2.41
CA ARG A 174 20.31 1.61 3.85
C ARG A 174 21.23 0.76 4.73
N PHE A 175 21.91 -0.23 4.15
CA PHE A 175 23.02 -0.94 4.77
C PHE A 175 24.23 -0.77 3.87
N PRO A 176 25.17 0.16 4.18
CA PRO A 176 26.42 0.17 3.46
C PRO A 176 27.06 -1.22 3.61
N SER A 177 27.45 -1.81 2.48
CA SER A 177 28.33 -2.97 2.52
C SER A 177 29.64 -2.50 3.15
N ILE A 178 29.80 -2.81 4.44
CA ILE A 178 31.00 -2.71 5.30
C ILE A 178 31.74 -1.37 5.24
#